data_AF-A0A1V5LPL3-F1
#
_entry.id   AF-A0A1V5LPL3-F1
#
_cell.length_a   1.000
_cell.length_b   1.000
_cell.length_c   1.000
_cell.angle_alpha   90.00
_cell.angle_beta   90.00
_cell.angle_gamma   90.00
#
_symmetry.space_group_name_H-M   'P 1'
#
loop_
_entity.id
_entity.type
_entity.pdbx_description
1 polymer ?
#
loop_
_entity_poly.entity_id
_entity_poly.type
_entity_poly.pdbx_seq_one_letter_code
_entity_poly.pdbx_strand_id
1 'polypeptide(L)' 'MSSYDCCPNCGHKPHGLTVAYMNIYKCEICKTKFCHECRGSNNGNRYPECGSERKSKIGEAYVK' A
#
# COMPACT_ATOMS: atom_id res chain seq x y z
N MET A 1 3.23 -8.06 12.31
CA MET A 1 2.82 -7.17 11.19
C MET A 1 2.85 -5.74 11.68
N SER A 2 3.29 -4.79 10.85
CA SER A 2 3.29 -3.37 11.22
C SER A 2 1.91 -2.75 11.01
N SER A 3 1.42 -1.99 11.99
CA SER A 3 0.24 -1.14 11.89
C SER A 3 0.67 0.24 11.37
N TYR A 4 -0.02 0.76 10.37
CA TYR A 4 0.20 2.09 9.81
C TYR A 4 -1.04 2.98 10.04
N ASP A 5 -0.88 4.29 10.11
CA ASP A 5 -2.04 5.22 10.12
C ASP A 5 -2.44 5.64 8.68
N CYS A 6 -1.49 5.61 7.74
CA CYS A 6 -1.71 5.95 6.33
C CYS A 6 -0.66 5.28 5.44
N CYS A 7 -0.87 5.30 4.12
CA CYS A 7 0.10 4.83 3.16
C CYS A 7 1.34 5.75 3.18
N PRO A 8 2.55 5.20 3.44
CA PRO A 8 3.77 6.01 3.53
C PRO A 8 4.24 6.62 2.20
N ASN A 9 3.66 6.21 1.06
CA ASN A 9 4.09 6.67 -0.26
C ASN A 9 3.14 7.69 -0.87
N CYS A 10 1.84 7.40 -0.90
CA CYS A 10 0.86 8.32 -1.45
C CYS A 10 0.06 9.09 -0.38
N GLY A 11 0.28 8.84 0.92
CA GLY A 11 -0.42 9.53 2.01
C GLY A 11 -1.90 9.14 2.18
N HIS A 12 -2.44 8.31 1.28
CA HIS A 12 -3.81 7.82 1.35
C HIS A 12 -4.08 7.11 2.68
N LYS A 13 -5.20 7.43 3.29
CA LYS A 13 -5.72 6.73 4.47
C LYS A 13 -6.71 5.67 3.99
N PRO A 14 -7.00 4.63 4.78
CA PRO A 14 -8.16 3.82 4.48
C PRO A 14 -9.39 4.72 4.60
N HIS A 15 -10.26 4.72 3.60
CA HIS A 15 -11.55 5.43 3.64
C HIS A 15 -12.60 4.47 3.12
N GLY A 16 -13.37 3.88 4.03
CA GLY A 16 -14.42 2.93 3.69
C GLY A 16 -15.42 2.78 4.83
N LEU A 17 -16.71 2.84 4.50
CA LEU A 17 -17.81 2.54 5.43
C LEU A 17 -17.79 1.07 5.90
N THR A 18 -17.25 0.17 5.09
CA THR A 18 -17.25 -1.28 5.31
C THR A 18 -15.87 -1.88 5.58
N VAL A 19 -14.78 -1.21 5.18
CA VAL A 19 -13.42 -1.69 5.37
C VAL A 19 -12.60 -0.61 6.06
N ALA A 20 -12.39 -0.78 7.37
CA ALA A 20 -11.64 0.16 8.21
C ALA A 20 -10.11 0.01 8.10
N TYR A 21 -9.62 -0.72 7.10
CA TYR A 21 -8.21 -1.01 6.93
C TYR A 21 -7.77 -1.04 5.46
N MET A 22 -6.49 -0.78 5.21
CA MET A 22 -5.88 -0.81 3.89
C MET A 22 -4.58 -1.59 3.92
N ASN A 23 -4.40 -2.53 3.00
CA ASN A 23 -3.16 -3.28 2.91
C ASN A 23 -2.00 -2.40 2.42
N ILE A 24 -0.87 -2.49 3.12
CA ILE A 24 0.40 -1.87 2.72
C ILE A 24 1.34 -2.96 2.19
N TYR A 25 1.77 -2.77 0.95
CA TYR A 25 2.69 -3.64 0.24
C TYR A 25 4.08 -3.00 0.20
N LYS A 26 5.10 -3.84 0.02
CA LYS A 26 6.47 -3.42 -0.25
C LYS A 26 6.95 -4.10 -1.51
N CYS A 27 7.45 -3.31 -2.44
CA CYS A 27 8.14 -3.75 -3.64
C CYS A 27 9.44 -4.48 -3.24
N GLU A 28 9.69 -5.68 -3.74
CA GLU A 28 10.90 -6.45 -3.36
C GLU A 28 12.15 -5.95 -4.09
N ILE A 29 11.98 -5.37 -5.27
CA ILE A 29 13.07 -4.85 -6.12
C ILE A 29 13.57 -3.49 -5.60
N CYS A 30 12.65 -2.55 -5.53
CA CYS A 30 12.89 -1.16 -5.17
C CYS A 30 12.74 -0.87 -3.68
N LYS A 31 12.32 -1.87 -2.88
CA LYS A 31 12.13 -1.79 -1.42
C LYS A 31 11.17 -0.70 -0.94
N THR A 32 10.43 -0.08 -1.86
CA THR A 32 9.52 1.01 -1.54
C THR A 32 8.15 0.48 -1.13
N LYS A 33 7.53 1.17 -0.19
CA LYS A 33 6.24 0.80 0.39
C LYS A 33 5.12 1.48 -0.41
N PHE A 34 3.98 0.84 -0.60
CA PHE A 34 2.84 1.42 -1.32
C PHE A 34 1.54 0.75 -0.93
N CYS A 35 0.41 1.38 -1.26
CA CYS A 35 -0.91 0.78 -1.13
C CYS A 35 -1.57 0.62 -2.50
N HIS A 36 -2.72 -0.04 -2.52
CA HIS A 36 -3.47 -0.29 -3.74
C HIS A 36 -4.07 0.98 -4.38
N GLU A 37 -4.22 2.06 -3.60
CA GLU A 37 -4.71 3.34 -4.09
C GLU A 37 -3.61 4.24 -4.66
N CYS A 38 -2.33 3.90 -4.47
CA CYS A 38 -1.27 4.74 -5.02
C CYS A 38 -1.36 4.77 -6.55
N ARG A 39 -1.21 5.98 -7.12
CA ARG A 39 -1.29 6.22 -8.57
C ARG A 39 -0.31 5.32 -9.32
N GLY A 40 -0.80 4.58 -10.30
CA GLY A 40 0.00 3.64 -11.09
C GLY A 40 0.26 2.30 -10.41
N SER A 41 -0.30 2.05 -9.21
CA SER A 41 -0.08 0.79 -8.51
C SER A 41 -0.89 -0.39 -9.08
N ASN A 42 -1.77 -0.12 -10.05
CA ASN A 42 -2.69 -1.10 -10.64
C ASN A 42 -3.47 -1.89 -9.58
N ASN A 43 -4.21 -1.18 -8.71
CA ASN A 43 -4.90 -1.76 -7.55
C ASN A 43 -3.95 -2.55 -6.62
N GLY A 44 -2.72 -2.06 -6.48
CA GLY A 44 -1.67 -2.67 -5.68
C GLY A 44 -0.96 -3.83 -6.35
N ASN A 45 -1.25 -4.18 -7.60
CA ASN A 45 -0.59 -5.27 -8.33
C ASN A 45 0.82 -4.96 -8.79
N ARG A 46 1.15 -3.68 -9.00
CA ARG A 46 2.44 -3.26 -9.53
C ARG A 46 2.94 -2.08 -8.73
N TYR A 47 4.25 -1.95 -8.54
CA TYR A 47 4.78 -0.70 -8.00
C TYR A 47 4.91 0.34 -9.11
N PRO A 48 4.46 1.61 -8.92
CA PRO A 48 4.37 2.60 -10.00
C PRO A 48 5.73 2.98 -10.60
N GLU A 49 6.79 3.05 -9.79
CA GLU A 49 8.06 3.61 -10.27
C GLU A 49 8.97 2.59 -10.93
N CYS A 50 9.10 1.39 -10.35
CA CYS A 50 9.93 0.33 -10.93
C CYS A 50 9.14 -0.59 -11.86
N GLY A 51 7.81 -0.52 -11.83
CA GLY A 51 6.96 -1.38 -12.64
C GLY A 51 7.05 -2.87 -12.30
N SER A 52 7.57 -3.24 -11.13
CA SER A 52 7.63 -4.64 -10.71
C SER A 52 6.33 -5.09 -10.08
N GLU A 53 5.93 -6.32 -10.38
CA GLU A 53 4.77 -6.99 -9.75
C GLU A 53 5.17 -7.78 -8.50
N ARG A 54 6.48 -7.94 -8.26
CA ARG A 54 7.03 -8.56 -7.05
C ARG A 54 6.85 -7.64 -5.84
N LYS A 55 5.88 -8.00 -5.01
CA LYS A 55 5.51 -7.29 -3.79
C LYS A 55 5.28 -8.28 -2.65
N SER A 56 5.53 -7.85 -1.42
CA SER A 56 5.13 -8.57 -0.22
C SER A 56 4.28 -7.66 0.66
N LYS A 57 3.20 -8.20 1.25
CA LYS A 57 2.38 -7.47 2.23
C LYS A 57 3.22 -7.30 3.51
N ILE A 58 3.42 -6.05 3.94
CA ILE A 58 4.22 -5.75 5.14
C ILE A 58 3.37 -5.32 6.34
N GLY A 59 2.12 -4.96 6.10
CA GLY A 59 1.23 -4.50 7.15
C GLY A 59 -0.09 -3.96 6.62
N GLU A 60 -0.84 -3.37 7.54
CA GLU A 60 -2.15 -2.78 7.29
C GLU A 60 -2.20 -1.39 7.91
N ALA A 61 -2.77 -0.44 7.18
CA ALA A 61 -3.13 0.86 7.68
C ALA A 61 -4.57 0.81 8.22
N TYR A 62 -4.86 1.46 9.35
CA TYR A 62 -6.20 1.48 9.95
C TYR A 62 -6.73 2.91 10.06
N VAL A 63 -8.05 3.06 9.90
CA VAL A 63 -8.71 4.33 10.25
C VAL A 63 -8.79 4.38 11.76
N LYS A 64 -8.17 5.40 12.34
CA LYS A 64 -8.16 5.64 13.78
C LYS A 64 -9.13 6.75 14.13
#